data_AF-A0A1I4HBP7-F1
#
_entry.id   AF-A0A1I4HBP7-F1
#
_cell.length_a   1.000
_cell.length_b   1.000
_cell.length_c   1.000
_cell.angle_alpha   90.00
_cell.angle_beta   90.00
_cell.angle_gamma   90.00
#
_symmetry.space_group_name_H-M   'P 1'
#
loop_
_entity.id
_entity.type
_entity.pdbx_description
1 polymer ?
#
loop_
_entity_poly.entity_id
_entity_poly.type
_entity_poly.pdbx_seq_one_letter_code
_entity_poly.pdbx_strand_id
1 'polypeptide(L)' 'MKIIFIGNSHTYMNDMPQLLSEMVENVTSESCEVFMLAYSGRSLKWHMDEEIMSVPLDEIGGAHS' A
#
# COMPACT_ATOMS: atom_id res chain seq x y z
N MET A 1 0.95 12.16 -6.30
CA MET A 1 1.02 10.77 -6.86
C MET A 1 0.28 9.80 -5.96
N LYS A 2 -0.35 8.72 -6.47
CA LYS A 2 -0.96 7.67 -5.63
C LYS A 2 -0.23 6.34 -5.79
N ILE A 3 0.09 5.68 -4.67
CA ILE A 3 0.88 4.44 -4.64
C ILE A 3 0.17 3.42 -3.75
N ILE A 4 0.12 2.16 -4.19
CA ILE A 4 -0.40 1.05 -3.39
C ILE A 4 0.67 0.00 -3.13
N PHE A 5 0.86 -0.34 -1.87
CA PHE A 5 1.69 -1.45 -1.43
C PHE A 5 0.84 -2.70 -1.24
N ILE A 6 1.06 -3.70 -2.08
CA ILE A 6 0.49 -5.04 -1.89
C ILE A 6 1.57 -5.92 -1.28
N GLY A 7 1.30 -6.47 -0.09
CA GLY A 7 2.34 -7.15 0.64
C GLY A 7 1.84 -8.00 1.79
N ASN A 8 2.73 -8.23 2.75
CA ASN A 8 2.44 -9.04 3.92
C ASN A 8 3.02 -8.38 5.17
N SER A 9 3.18 -9.15 6.25
CA SER A 9 3.77 -8.68 7.50
C SER A 9 5.11 -7.96 7.33
N HIS A 10 5.94 -8.31 6.34
CA HIS A 10 7.19 -7.59 6.09
C HIS A 10 6.94 -6.16 5.63
N THR A 11 5.91 -5.91 4.82
CA THR A 11 5.54 -4.57 4.36
C THR A 11 5.08 -3.68 5.50
N TYR A 12 4.22 -4.24 6.36
CA TYR A 12 3.72 -3.53 7.53
C TYR A 12 4.82 -3.29 8.58
N MET A 13 5.56 -4.33 8.97
CA MET A 13 6.51 -4.25 10.10
C MET A 13 7.75 -3.39 9.80
N ASN A 14 8.09 -3.19 8.53
CA ASN A 14 9.21 -2.35 8.14
C ASN A 14 8.78 -0.92 7.74
N ASP A 15 7.50 -0.58 7.91
CA ASP A 15 6.94 0.74 7.61
C ASP A 15 7.31 1.25 6.20
N MET A 16 7.36 0.32 5.25
CA MET A 16 7.80 0.62 3.88
C MET A 16 6.94 1.68 3.18
N PRO A 17 5.61 1.73 3.37
CA PRO A 17 4.78 2.80 2.79
C PRO A 17 5.21 4.20 3.24
N GLN A 18 5.42 4.39 4.55
CA GLN A 18 5.80 5.68 5.13
C GLN A 18 7.20 6.11 4.65
N LEU A 19 8.16 5.18 4.67
CA LEU A 19 9.51 5.42 4.18
C LEU A 19 9.51 5.84 2.70
N LEU A 20 8.66 5.23 1.87
CA LEU A 20 8.54 5.64 0.47
C LEU A 20 7.99 7.06 0.34
N SER A 21 6.93 7.42 1.08
CA SER A 21 6.38 8.78 1.00
C SER A 21 7.43 9.84 1.33
N GLU A 22 8.21 9.61 2.38
CA GLU A 22 9.27 10.53 2.79
C GLU A 22 10.35 10.64 1.71
N MET A 23 10.75 9.52 1.10
CA MET A 23 11.75 9.54 0.01
C MET A 23 11.25 10.31 -1.22
N VAL A 24 9.99 10.10 -1.61
CA VAL A 24 9.39 10.80 -2.76
C VAL A 24 9.33 12.30 -2.50
N GLU A 25 8.83 12.72 -1.34
CA GLU A 25 8.73 14.13 -0.98
C GLU A 25 10.11 14.80 -0.95
N ASN A 26 11.11 14.13 -0.35
CA ASN A 26 12.47 14.67 -0.27
C ASN A 26 13.15 14.86 -1.63
N VAL A 27 12.88 13.99 -2.62
CA VAL A 27 13.52 14.04 -3.94
C VAL A 27 12.76 14.96 -4.90
N THR A 28 11.44 14.99 -4.81
CA THR A 28 10.58 15.64 -5.82
C THR A 28 9.94 16.93 -5.33
N SER A 29 9.93 17.19 -4.02
CA SER A 29 9.11 18.23 -3.37
C SER A 29 7.60 18.06 -3.61
N GLU A 30 7.15 16.89 -4.06
CA GLU A 30 5.74 16.55 -4.23
C GLU A 30 5.29 15.54 -3.18
N SER A 31 4.08 15.72 -2.66
CA SER A 31 3.47 14.73 -1.78
C SER A 31 2.91 13.53 -2.56
N CYS A 32 2.98 12.35 -1.95
CA CYS A 32 2.30 11.16 -2.48
C CYS A 32 1.36 10.54 -1.44
N GLU A 33 0.19 10.13 -1.91
CA GLU A 33 -0.74 9.31 -1.13
C GLU A 33 -0.31 7.86 -1.23
N VAL A 34 -0.07 7.23 -0.08
CA VAL A 34 0.38 5.84 -0.01
C VAL A 34 -0.67 5.01 0.72
N PHE A 35 -1.09 3.94 0.07
CA PHE A 35 -2.05 2.97 0.61
C PHE A 35 -1.35 1.62 0.79
N MET A 36 -1.79 0.84 1.77
CA MET A 36 -1.22 -0.47 2.05
C MET A 36 -2.30 -1.54 2.18
N LEU A 37 -2.17 -2.58 1.36
CA LEU A 37 -2.88 -3.85 1.45
C LEU A 37 -1.88 -4.93 1.88
N ALA A 38 -1.65 -5.03 3.18
CA ALA A 38 -0.71 -5.98 3.75
C ALA A 38 -1.40 -6.92 4.74
N TYR A 39 -1.42 -8.21 4.42
CA TYR A 39 -1.99 -9.25 5.28
C TYR A 39 -0.91 -10.24 5.71
N SER A 40 -0.77 -10.44 7.02
CA SER A 40 0.26 -11.32 7.57
C SER A 40 0.14 -12.75 7.04
N GLY A 41 1.27 -13.35 6.66
CA GLY A 41 1.33 -14.72 6.15
C GLY A 41 0.64 -14.96 4.81
N ARG A 42 0.18 -13.91 4.10
CA ARG A 42 -0.48 -14.06 2.80
C ARG A 42 0.52 -13.98 1.65
N SER A 43 0.31 -14.85 0.66
CA SER A 43 1.06 -14.87 -0.59
C SER A 43 0.42 -13.92 -1.61
N LEU A 44 1.16 -13.59 -2.67
CA LEU A 44 0.60 -12.81 -3.78
C LEU A 44 -0.64 -13.48 -4.40
N LYS A 45 -0.66 -14.81 -4.49
CA LYS A 45 -1.83 -15.54 -4.98
C LYS A 45 -3.08 -15.30 -4.15
N TRP A 46 -2.95 -15.24 -2.82
CA TRP A 46 -4.08 -14.95 -1.94
C TRP A 46 -4.66 -13.56 -2.23
N HIS A 47 -3.82 -12.56 -2.45
CA HIS A 47 -4.28 -11.20 -2.82
C HIS A 47 -5.00 -11.15 -4.16
N MET A 48 -4.64 -12.02 -5.12
CA MET A 48 -5.34 -12.10 -6.41
C MET A 48 -6.70 -12.78 -6.30
N ASP A 49 -6.83 -13.71 -5.36
CA ASP A 49 -8.07 -14.45 -5.13
C ASP A 49 -9.07 -13.65 -4.27
N GLU A 50 -8.58 -12.75 -3.40
CA GLU A 50 -9.40 -11.74 -2.74
C GLU A 50 -9.75 -10.62 -3.74
N GLU A 51 -11.04 -10.32 -3.90
CA GLU A 51 -11.56 -9.28 -4.80
C GLU A 51 -11.00 -7.87 -4.51
N ILE A 52 -10.11 -7.71 -3.53
CA ILE A 52 -9.41 -6.46 -3.23
C ILE A 52 -8.65 -5.90 -4.45
N MET A 53 -8.20 -6.77 -5.37
CA MET A 53 -7.53 -6.37 -6.61
C MET A 53 -8.51 -5.88 -7.70
N SER A 54 -9.82 -6.01 -7.50
CA SER A 54 -10.84 -5.49 -8.41
C SER A 54 -11.39 -4.12 -7.98
N VAL A 55 -11.01 -3.63 -6.80
CA VAL A 55 -11.44 -2.33 -6.27
C VAL A 55 -10.57 -1.20 -6.84
N PRO A 56 -11.15 -0.10 -7.37
CA PRO A 56 -10.39 1.06 -7.83
C PRO A 56 -9.55 1.67 -6.72
N LEU A 57 -8.33 2.13 -7.04
CA LEU A 57 -7.40 2.70 -6.06
C LEU A 57 -8.01 3.88 -5.28
N ASP A 58 -8.86 4.67 -5.93
CA ASP A 58 -9.54 5.81 -5.30
C ASP A 58 -10.57 5.41 -4.23
N GLU A 59 -11.01 4.14 -4.20
CA GLU A 59 -12.00 3.61 -3.26
C GLU A 59 -11.36 2.86 -2.08
N ILE A 60 -10.07 2.54 -2.15
CA ILE A 60 -9.35 1.76 -1.12
C ILE A 60 -9.12 2.59 0.17
N GLY A 61 -9.09 3.92 0.09
CA GLY A 61 -8.77 4.82 1.20
C GLY A 61 -9.83 4.98 2.30
N GLY A 62 -11.00 4.34 2.19
CA GLY A 62 -12.12 4.52 3.13
C GLY A 62 -12.33 3.39 4.14
N ALA A 63 -11.66 2.25 4.02
CA ALA A 63 -12.10 1.01 4.69
C ALA A 63 -11.28 0.57 5.90
N HIS A 64 -10.08 1.10 6.13
CA HIS A 64 -9.21 0.60 7.20
C HIS A 64 -8.42 1.74 7.86
N SER A 65 -9.07 2.42 8.81
CA SER A 65 -8.43 3.24 9.86
C SER A 65 -8.43 2.48 11.18
#